data_AF-A0A1C5KGQ1-F1
#
_entry.id   AF-A0A1C5KGQ1-F1
#
_cell.length_a   1.000
_cell.length_b   1.000
_cell.length_c   1.000
_cell.angle_alpha   90.00
_cell.angle_beta   90.00
_cell.angle_gamma   90.00
#
_symmetry.space_group_name_H-M   'P 1'
#
loop_
_entity.id
_entity.type
_entity.pdbx_description
1 polymer ?
#
loop_
_entity_poly.entity_id
_entity_poly.type
_entity_poly.pdbx_seq_one_letter_code
_entity_poly.pdbx_strand_id
1 'polypeptide(L)' 'MWNYEKRLQHPVNIKEPNAKLAQIIMSQYGGPDGEMGASMRYLSQRFTMPNRKAMGILNDIGI' A
#
# COMPACT_ATOMS: atom_id res chain seq x y z
N MET A 1 -11.05 -9.66 -8.34
CA MET A 1 -9.86 -10.26 -8.97
C MET A 1 -8.88 -9.13 -9.22
N TRP A 2 -7.59 -9.33 -8.95
CA TRP A 2 -6.57 -8.29 -9.12
C TRP A 2 -5.90 -8.43 -10.48
N ASN A 3 -5.62 -7.29 -11.11
CA ASN A 3 -4.79 -7.21 -12.31
C ASN A 3 -3.52 -6.45 -11.96
N TYR A 4 -2.37 -7.02 -12.27
CA TYR A 4 -1.10 -6.35 -12.11
C TYR A 4 -0.71 -5.65 -13.41
N GLU A 5 -0.41 -4.36 -13.31
CA GLU A 5 0.14 -3.57 -14.40
C GLU A 5 1.56 -3.14 -14.06
N LYS A 6 2.51 -3.36 -14.98
CA LYS A 6 3.92 -2.98 -14.81
C LYS A 6 4.15 -1.48 -15.06
N ARG A 7 3.30 -0.63 -14.48
CA ARG A 7 3.42 0.83 -14.45
C ARG A 7 3.27 1.28 -13.00
N LEU A 8 4.02 2.30 -12.61
CA LEU A 8 3.89 2.90 -11.28
C LEU A 8 2.64 3.80 -11.24
N GLN A 9 1.98 3.89 -10.08
CA GLN A 9 0.85 4.79 -9.87
C GLN A 9 1.26 6.26 -10.08
N HIS A 10 2.48 6.60 -9.67
CA HIS A 10 3.10 7.90 -9.93
C HIS A 10 4.52 7.68 -10.50
N PRO A 11 4.94 8.41 -11.54
CA PRO A 11 6.30 8.30 -12.07
C PRO A 11 7.33 8.70 -11.00
N VAL A 12 8.40 7.93 -10.88
CA VAL A 12 9.49 8.19 -9.93
C VAL A 12 10.74 8.56 -10.71
N ASN A 13 11.44 9.62 -10.27
CA ASN A 13 12.68 10.09 -10.87
C ASN A 13 13.77 10.26 -9.79
N ILE A 14 14.69 9.29 -9.70
CA ILE A 14 15.79 9.28 -8.74
C ILE A 14 17.06 9.78 -9.46
N LYS A 15 17.64 10.89 -8.97
CA LYS A 15 18.82 11.51 -9.60
C LYS A 15 20.14 10.88 -9.16
N GLU A 16 20.20 10.41 -7.91
CA GLU A 16 21.41 9.83 -7.32
C GLU A 16 21.07 8.75 -6.30
N PRO A 17 21.92 7.71 -6.13
CA PRO A 17 21.75 6.72 -5.09
C PRO A 17 21.99 7.31 -3.68
N ASN A 18 21.09 7.03 -2.73
CA ASN A 18 21.26 7.44 -1.33
C ASN A 18 20.82 6.33 -0.36
N ALA A 19 21.80 5.62 0.21
CA ALA A 19 21.56 4.49 1.10
C ALA A 19 20.87 4.88 2.42
N LYS A 20 21.20 6.06 2.97
CA LYS A 20 20.61 6.54 4.24
C LYS A 20 19.14 6.86 4.06
N LEU A 21 18.78 7.51 2.94
CA LEU A 21 17.38 7.77 2.61
C LEU A 21 16.63 6.46 2.32
N ALA A 22 17.24 5.52 1.62
CA ALA A 22 16.63 4.20 1.37
C ALA A 22 16.28 3.48 2.67
N GLN A 23 17.15 3.52 3.70
CA GLN A 23 16.85 2.96 5.02
C GLN A 23 15.62 3.59 5.67
N ILE A 24 15.41 4.89 5.51
CA ILE A 24 14.22 5.58 6.03
C ILE A 24 12.98 5.16 5.24
N ILE A 25 13.05 5.09 3.90
CA ILE A 25 11.94 4.63 3.05
C ILE A 25 11.52 3.19 3.39
N MET A 26 12.47 2.32 3.74
CA MET A 26 12.16 0.95 4.18
C MET A 26 11.22 0.89 5.39
N SER A 27 11.27 1.89 6.28
CA SER A 27 10.33 1.99 7.40
C SER A 27 8.88 2.21 6.95
N GLN A 28 8.67 2.97 5.85
CA GLN A 28 7.35 3.15 5.26
C GLN A 28 6.91 1.94 4.44
N TYR A 29 7.85 1.16 3.89
CA TYR A 29 7.50 -0.06 3.18
C TYR A 29 7.06 -1.19 4.12
N GLY A 30 7.88 -1.51 5.13
CA GLY A 30 7.71 -2.70 5.98
C GLY A 30 7.69 -2.45 7.48
N GLY A 31 7.73 -1.20 7.93
CA GLY A 31 7.59 -0.86 9.34
C GLY A 31 6.17 -1.09 9.88
N PRO A 32 5.96 -0.93 11.20
CA PRO A 32 4.67 -1.19 11.85
C PRO A 32 3.53 -0.31 11.30
N ASP A 33 3.86 0.93 10.93
CA ASP A 33 2.95 1.91 10.32
C ASP A 33 3.15 2.05 8.81
N GLY A 34 3.79 1.05 8.18
CA GLY A 34 4.08 1.06 6.75
C GLY A 34 2.90 0.64 5.86
N GLU A 35 3.05 0.89 4.56
CA GLU A 35 2.07 0.63 3.50
C GLU A 35 1.68 -0.85 3.39
N MET A 36 2.63 -1.77 3.61
CA MET A 36 2.33 -3.21 3.62
C MET A 36 1.37 -3.58 4.77
N GLY A 37 1.55 -2.96 5.94
CA GLY A 37 0.64 -3.14 7.07
C GLY A 37 -0.72 -2.54 6.81
N ALA A 38 -0.78 -1.33 6.25
CA ALA A 38 -2.02 -0.65 5.90
C ALA A 38 -2.85 -1.44 4.88
N SER A 39 -2.26 -1.80 3.74
CA SER A 39 -2.92 -2.60 2.68
C SER A 39 -3.47 -3.92 3.23
N MET A 40 -2.66 -4.68 3.98
CA MET A 40 -3.10 -5.95 4.55
C MET A 40 -4.26 -5.78 5.55
N ARG A 41 -4.24 -4.72 6.37
CA ARG A 41 -5.34 -4.42 7.30
C ARG A 41 -6.63 -4.10 6.55
N TYR A 42 -6.61 -3.23 5.55
CA TYR A 42 -7.83 -2.87 4.80
C TYR A 42 -8.39 -4.07 4.03
N LEU A 43 -7.51 -4.83 3.35
CA LEU A 43 -7.91 -6.00 2.58
C LEU A 43 -8.41 -7.16 3.45
N SER A 44 -7.95 -7.28 4.69
CA SER A 44 -8.48 -8.27 5.64
C SER A 44 -9.82 -7.83 6.23
N GLN A 45 -9.94 -6.56 6.63
CA GLN A 45 -11.18 -6.00 7.20
C GLN A 45 -12.37 -6.07 6.22
N ARG A 46 -12.13 -5.98 4.91
CA ARG A 46 -13.23 -6.05 3.92
C ARG A 46 -14.04 -7.35 4.03
N PHE A 47 -13.43 -8.46 4.42
CA PHE A 47 -14.10 -9.77 4.49
C PHE A 47 -15.11 -9.87 5.64
N THR A 48 -14.94 -9.07 6.68
CA THR A 48 -15.81 -9.06 7.88
C THR A 48 -16.62 -7.79 8.02
N MET A 49 -16.48 -6.83 7.09
CA MET A 49 -17.14 -5.53 7.15
C MET A 49 -18.66 -5.66 6.97
N PRO A 50 -19.49 -5.29 7.97
CA PRO A 50 -20.95 -5.42 7.88
C PRO A 50 -21.59 -4.43 6.91
N ASN A 51 -20.97 -3.26 6.70
CA ASN A 51 -21.48 -2.23 5.79
C ASN A 51 -20.92 -2.45 4.38
N ARG A 52 -21.79 -2.78 3.43
CA ARG A 52 -21.42 -3.01 2.02
C ARG A 52 -20.71 -1.84 1.35
N LYS A 53 -21.05 -0.59 1.69
CA LYS A 53 -20.36 0.59 1.13
C LYS A 53 -18.94 0.70 1.70
N ALA A 54 -18.78 0.50 3.00
CA ALA A 54 -17.47 0.51 3.64
C ALA A 54 -16.58 -0.64 3.15
N MET A 55 -17.17 -1.81 2.86
CA MET A 55 -16.47 -2.94 2.24
C MET A 55 -15.87 -2.56 0.87
N GLY A 56 -16.63 -1.83 0.05
CA GLY A 56 -16.12 -1.28 -1.21
C GLY A 56 -14.96 -0.33 -1.00
N ILE A 57 -15.09 0.61 -0.05
CA ILE A 57 -14.00 1.55 0.28
C ILE A 57 -12.74 0.81 0.73
N LEU A 58 -12.86 -0.18 1.63
CA LEU A 58 -11.72 -0.98 2.10
C LEU A 58 -11.03 -1.76 0.97
N ASN A 59 -11.78 -2.16 -0.05
CA ASN A 59 -11.22 -2.77 -1.25
C ASN A 59 -10.45 -1.75 -2.10
N ASP A 60 -10.94 -0.52 -2.19
CA ASP A 60 -10.36 0.54 -3.02
C ASP A 60 -9.09 1.15 -2.41
N ILE A 61 -9.02 1.27 -1.07
CA ILE A 61 -7.85 1.83 -0.36
C ILE A 61 -6.80 0.79 0.03
N GLY A 62 -7.11 -0.50 -0.13
CA GLY A 62 -6.20 -1.60 0.21
C GLY A 62 -5.17 -1.93 -0.87
N ILE A 63 -5.21 -1.23 -2.01
CA ILE A 63 -4.37 -1.43 -3.20
C ILE A 63 -3.51 -0.23 -3.53
#